data_AF-A0A447MVP5-F1
#
_entry.id   AF-A0A447MVP5-F1
#
_cell.length_a   1.000
_cell.length_b   1.000
_cell.length_c   1.000
_cell.angle_alpha   90.00
_cell.angle_beta   90.00
_cell.angle_gamma   90.00
#
_symmetry.space_group_name_H-M   'P 1'
#
loop_
_entity.id
_entity.type
_entity.pdbx_description
1 polymer ?
#
loop_
_entity_poly.entity_id
_entity_poly.type
_entity_poly.pdbx_seq_one_letter_code
_entity_poly.pdbx_strand_id
1 'polypeptide(L)'
;MKRSKFIASISIRSKVQVSTLLSIKTGACPEDCKYCPQSSRYKTGLEAERLMEVEQVLDSARKAKNAGSTRFCMGRPGGIRMNAICLIWRRLYRASKRWGWKPV
;
A
#
# COMPACT_ATOMS: atom_id res chain seq x y z
N MET A 1 17.75 15.48 21.06
CA MET A 1 18.05 14.18 20.40
C MET A 1 18.30 13.00 21.35
N LYS A 2 19.03 13.13 22.48
CA LYS A 2 19.36 11.99 23.37
C LYS A 2 18.13 11.31 24.01
N ARG A 3 17.11 12.08 24.38
CA ARG A 3 15.87 11.58 25.01
C ARG A 3 15.01 10.71 24.08
N SER A 4 14.96 11.04 22.78
CA SER A 4 14.20 10.28 21.78
C SER A 4 14.84 8.91 21.50
N LYS A 5 16.18 8.83 21.41
CA LYS A 5 16.89 7.55 21.30
C LYS A 5 16.71 6.68 22.55
N PHE A 6 16.70 7.30 23.74
CA PHE A 6 16.48 6.60 25.00
C PHE A 6 15.08 5.99 25.11
N ILE A 7 14.03 6.74 24.74
CA ILE A 7 12.65 6.23 24.70
C ILE A 7 12.50 5.10 23.67
N ALA A 8 13.10 5.26 22.49
CA ALA A 8 13.12 4.20 21.47
C ALA A 8 13.77 2.92 22.02
N SER A 9 14.92 3.01 22.70
CA SER A 9 15.59 1.81 23.26
C SER A 9 14.83 1.11 24.40
N ILE A 10 13.92 1.81 25.09
CA ILE A 10 13.13 1.23 26.20
C ILE A 10 11.86 0.54 25.69
N SER A 11 11.22 1.08 24.64
CA SER A 11 9.89 0.62 24.20
C SER A 11 9.89 -0.09 22.84
N ILE A 12 10.89 0.18 21.99
CA ILE A 12 10.97 -0.33 20.62
C ILE A 12 12.29 -1.11 20.50
N ARG A 13 12.20 -2.43 20.31
CA ARG A 13 13.38 -3.23 19.92
C ARG A 13 14.01 -2.60 18.68
N SER A 14 15.33 -2.59 18.53
CA SER A 14 16.08 -2.00 17.40
C SER A 14 15.80 -2.63 16.01
N LYS A 15 14.65 -3.26 15.83
CA LYS A 15 14.20 -3.91 14.61
C LYS A 15 13.36 -2.92 13.80
N VAL A 16 13.83 -2.62 12.59
CA VAL A 16 13.09 -1.81 11.62
C VAL A 16 12.12 -2.71 10.85
N GLN A 17 10.87 -2.27 10.67
CA GLN A 17 9.90 -2.93 9.79
C GLN A 17 10.04 -2.39 8.37
N VAL A 18 10.23 -3.30 7.41
CA VAL A 18 10.32 -2.95 5.98
C VAL A 18 8.97 -3.21 5.31
N SER A 19 8.40 -2.17 4.71
CA SER A 19 7.09 -2.22 4.05
C SER A 19 7.21 -1.75 2.60
N THR A 20 6.51 -2.41 1.69
CA THR A 20 6.34 -1.95 0.30
C THR A 20 4.94 -1.43 0.10
N LEU A 21 4.80 -0.26 -0.51
CA LEU A 21 3.52 0.35 -0.89
C LEU A 21 3.35 0.27 -2.42
N LEU A 22 2.19 -0.20 -2.87
CA LEU A 22 1.79 -0.18 -4.27
C LEU A 22 0.50 0.65 -4.40
N SER A 23 0.49 1.61 -5.33
CA SER A 23 -0.74 2.30 -5.72
C SER A 23 -1.53 1.41 -6.68
N ILE A 24 -2.67 0.85 -6.25
CA ILE A 24 -3.49 -0.05 -7.08
C ILE A 24 -4.44 0.70 -8.02
N LYS A 25 -4.59 2.01 -7.85
CA LYS A 25 -5.29 2.95 -8.74
C LYS A 25 -4.70 4.33 -8.51
N THR A 26 -4.60 5.15 -9.54
CA THR A 26 -4.05 6.51 -9.44
C THR A 26 -5.02 7.54 -10.00
N GLY A 27 -5.16 8.67 -9.30
CA GLY A 27 -5.95 9.83 -9.75
C GLY A 27 -7.47 9.67 -9.64
N ALA A 28 -8.19 10.68 -10.14
CA ALA A 28 -9.64 10.77 -10.16
C ALA A 28 -10.32 10.61 -8.77
N CYS A 29 -9.69 11.11 -7.71
CA CYS A 29 -10.25 11.09 -6.35
C CYS A 29 -11.25 12.23 -6.16
N PRO A 30 -12.51 11.97 -5.72
CA PRO A 30 -13.52 13.02 -5.54
C PRO A 30 -13.29 13.92 -4.31
N GLU A 31 -12.48 13.45 -3.35
CA GLU A 31 -12.12 14.16 -2.12
C GLU A 31 -11.34 15.45 -2.42
N ASP A 32 -11.48 16.47 -1.57
CA ASP A 32 -10.92 17.81 -1.78
C ASP A 32 -9.63 18.11 -0.99
N CYS A 33 -8.89 17.06 -0.61
CA CYS A 33 -7.69 17.19 0.21
C CYS A 33 -6.65 18.12 -0.44
N LYS A 34 -6.41 19.29 0.18
CA LYS A 34 -5.57 20.39 -0.35
C LYS A 34 -4.12 20.02 -0.66
N TYR A 35 -3.62 18.93 -0.08
CA TYR A 35 -2.25 18.46 -0.24
C TYR A 35 -2.13 17.23 -1.16
N CYS A 36 -3.24 16.61 -1.54
CA CYS A 36 -3.22 15.33 -2.25
C CYS A 36 -3.16 15.54 -3.76
N PRO A 37 -2.11 15.05 -4.46
CA PRO A 37 -1.99 15.25 -5.90
C PRO A 37 -3.00 14.43 -6.71
N GLN A 38 -3.71 13.47 -6.08
CA GLN A 38 -4.68 12.60 -6.73
C GLN A 38 -6.13 13.15 -6.73
N SER A 39 -6.38 14.25 -6.02
CA SER A 39 -7.69 14.90 -6.00
C SER A 39 -8.05 15.45 -7.38
N SER A 40 -9.25 15.12 -7.87
CA SER A 40 -9.77 15.64 -9.13
C SER A 40 -10.18 17.13 -9.05
N ARG A 41 -10.08 17.74 -7.86
CA ARG A 41 -10.38 19.17 -7.63
C ARG A 41 -9.25 20.08 -8.08
N TYR A 42 -8.03 19.55 -8.24
CA TYR A 42 -6.83 20.34 -8.55
C TYR A 42 -6.14 19.80 -9.81
N LYS A 43 -5.55 20.70 -10.61
CA LYS A 43 -4.77 20.33 -11.80
C LYS A 43 -3.31 20.12 -11.40
N THR A 44 -2.90 18.86 -11.30
CA THR A 44 -1.56 18.47 -10.83
C THR A 44 -0.70 17.86 -11.93
N GLY A 45 -1.25 17.64 -13.13
CA GLY A 45 -0.58 16.93 -14.22
C GLY A 45 -0.42 15.43 -13.97
N LEU A 46 -1.10 14.88 -12.95
CA LEU A 46 -1.05 13.46 -12.64
C LEU A 46 -1.91 12.65 -13.63
N GLU A 47 -1.28 11.72 -14.33
CA GLU A 47 -1.97 10.77 -15.21
C GLU A 47 -2.87 9.82 -14.40
N ALA A 48 -4.14 9.72 -14.82
CA ALA A 48 -5.12 8.89 -14.15
C ALA A 48 -5.03 7.45 -14.64
N GLU A 49 -4.75 6.53 -13.73
CA GLU A 49 -4.71 5.11 -14.03
C GLU A 49 -5.96 4.39 -13.49
N ARG A 50 -6.38 3.35 -14.21
CA ARG A 50 -7.48 2.50 -13.76
C ARG A 50 -7.03 1.61 -12.60
N LEU A 51 -8.01 0.94 -11.99
CA LEU A 51 -7.70 -0.07 -10.98
C LEU A 51 -6.89 -1.18 -11.64
N MET A 52 -5.76 -1.56 -11.04
CA MET A 52 -4.92 -2.65 -11.51
C MET A 52 -5.64 -3.99 -11.46
N GLU A 53 -5.29 -4.86 -12.39
CA GLU A 53 -5.77 -6.24 -12.39
C GLU A 53 -5.19 -7.03 -11.21
N VAL A 54 -5.96 -7.99 -10.72
CA VAL A 54 -5.60 -8.77 -9.53
C VAL A 54 -4.23 -9.45 -9.71
N GLU A 55 -3.96 -10.00 -10.89
CA GLU A 55 -2.70 -10.69 -11.18
C GLU A 55 -1.48 -9.74 -11.15
N GLN A 56 -1.62 -8.51 -11.62
CA GLN A 56 -0.55 -7.50 -11.53
C GLN A 56 -0.23 -7.13 -10.07
N VAL A 57 -1.25 -7.09 -9.21
CA VAL A 57 -1.08 -6.88 -7.77
C VAL A 57 -0.36 -8.06 -7.13
N LEU A 58 -0.71 -9.30 -7.51
CA LEU A 58 -0.03 -10.51 -7.03
C LEU A 58 1.45 -10.56 -7.45
N ASP A 59 1.76 -10.17 -8.67
CA ASP A 59 3.14 -10.12 -9.17
C ASP A 59 3.97 -9.07 -8.43
N SER A 60 3.40 -7.89 -8.21
CA SER A 60 4.03 -6.83 -7.42
C SER A 60 4.25 -7.27 -5.98
N ALA A 61 3.29 -7.97 -5.38
CA ALA A 61 3.39 -8.53 -4.05
C ALA A 61 4.48 -9.61 -3.95
N ARG A 62 4.63 -10.46 -4.98
CA ARG A 62 5.71 -11.45 -5.06
C ARG A 62 7.08 -10.78 -5.16
N LYS A 63 7.21 -9.73 -5.98
CA LYS A 63 8.44 -8.92 -6.06
C LYS A 63 8.78 -8.30 -4.70
N ALA A 64 7.79 -7.75 -3.99
CA ALA A 64 7.98 -7.19 -2.65
C ALA A 64 8.42 -8.24 -1.63
N LYS A 65 7.83 -9.45 -1.66
CA LYS A 65 8.27 -10.57 -0.84
C LYS A 65 9.74 -10.91 -1.11
N ASN A 66 10.12 -11.05 -2.37
CA ASN A 66 11.49 -11.40 -2.78
C ASN A 66 12.49 -10.30 -2.41
N ALA A 67 12.05 -9.04 -2.37
CA ALA A 67 12.84 -7.90 -1.89
C ALA A 67 12.99 -7.84 -0.35
N GLY A 68 12.37 -8.76 0.40
CA GLY A 68 12.50 -8.87 1.86
C GLY A 68 11.46 -8.08 2.66
N SER A 69 10.43 -7.53 2.03
CA SER A 69 9.38 -6.78 2.75
C SER A 69 8.54 -7.68 3.64
N THR A 70 8.27 -7.22 4.86
CA THR A 70 7.42 -7.92 5.83
C THR A 70 5.98 -7.40 5.83
N ARG A 71 5.71 -6.27 5.16
CA ARG A 71 4.37 -5.71 4.97
C ARG A 71 4.19 -5.25 3.51
N PHE A 72 3.00 -5.46 2.98
CA PHE A 72 2.61 -5.00 1.66
C PHE A 72 1.34 -4.17 1.75
N CYS A 73 1.45 -2.89 1.41
CA CYS A 73 0.37 -1.92 1.49
C CYS A 73 -0.17 -1.66 0.08
N MET A 74 -1.50 -1.60 -0.05
CA MET A 74 -2.18 -1.19 -1.27
C MET A 74 -2.79 0.19 -1.05
N GLY A 75 -2.24 1.19 -1.72
CA GLY A 75 -2.73 2.56 -1.72
C GLY A 75 -3.77 2.75 -2.82
N ARG A 76 -4.77 3.58 -2.55
CA ARG A 76 -5.78 3.97 -3.54
C ARG A 76 -6.34 5.37 -3.23
N PRO A 77 -6.85 6.09 -4.25
CA PRO A 77 -7.70 7.24 -4.03
C PRO A 77 -9.05 6.85 -3.39
N GLY A 78 -9.75 7.86 -2.89
CA GLY A 78 -11.17 7.77 -2.50
C GLY A 78 -12.08 7.42 -3.68
N GLY A 79 -13.31 7.00 -3.39
CA GLY A 79 -14.33 6.74 -4.42
C GLY A 79 -14.25 5.38 -5.15
N ILE A 80 -13.36 4.46 -4.76
CA ILE A 80 -13.35 3.10 -5.33
C ILE A 80 -14.45 2.21 -4.72
N ARG A 81 -15.15 1.43 -5.56
CA ARG A 81 -16.14 0.44 -5.11
C ARG A 81 -15.49 -0.62 -4.20
N MET A 82 -16.05 -0.80 -3.01
CA MET A 82 -15.50 -1.72 -2.01
C MET A 82 -15.35 -3.17 -2.50
N ASN A 83 -16.31 -3.67 -3.27
CA ASN A 83 -16.29 -5.06 -3.76
C ASN A 83 -15.06 -5.38 -4.61
N ALA A 84 -14.57 -4.42 -5.40
CA ALA A 84 -13.36 -4.60 -6.21
C ALA A 84 -12.11 -4.74 -5.33
N ILE A 85 -12.03 -3.96 -4.26
CA ILE A 85 -10.93 -4.02 -3.28
C ILE A 85 -10.98 -5.35 -2.52
N CYS A 86 -12.17 -5.79 -2.10
CA CYS A 86 -12.36 -7.07 -1.43
C CYS A 86 -11.89 -8.25 -2.29
N LEU A 87 -12.13 -8.22 -3.61
CA LEU A 87 -11.67 -9.25 -4.53
C LEU A 87 -10.14 -9.35 -4.54
N ILE A 88 -9.46 -8.21 -4.75
CA ILE A 88 -7.99 -8.13 -4.76
C ILE A 88 -7.44 -8.64 -3.42
N TRP A 89 -7.98 -8.16 -2.30
CA TRP A 89 -7.52 -8.54 -0.97
C TRP A 89 -7.70 -10.02 -0.68
N ARG A 90 -8.87 -10.60 -1.00
CA ARG A 90 -9.13 -12.05 -0.83
C ARG A 90 -8.15 -12.90 -1.63
N ARG A 91 -7.85 -12.52 -2.88
CA ARG A 91 -6.90 -13.25 -3.72
C ARG A 91 -5.48 -13.13 -3.19
N LEU A 92 -5.06 -11.92 -2.83
CA LEU A 92 -3.75 -11.64 -2.24
C LEU A 92 -3.55 -12.40 -0.92
N TYR A 93 -4.54 -12.41 -0.04
CA TYR A 93 -4.49 -13.15 1.22
C TYR A 93 -4.33 -14.66 1.01
N ARG A 94 -5.09 -15.24 0.07
CA ARG A 94 -4.93 -16.67 -0.27
C ARG A 94 -3.58 -16.96 -0.89
N ALA A 95 -3.06 -16.07 -1.73
CA ALA A 95 -1.74 -16.21 -2.33
C ALA A 95 -0.62 -16.11 -1.28
N SER A 96 -0.70 -15.13 -0.38
CA SER A 96 0.30 -14.92 0.67
C SER A 96 0.42 -16.12 1.61
N LYS A 97 -0.71 -16.73 1.99
CA LYS A 97 -0.72 -18.00 2.75
C LYS A 97 -0.02 -19.14 2.02
N ARG A 98 -0.30 -19.31 0.72
CA ARG A 98 0.38 -20.33 -0.12
C ARG A 98 1.89 -20.10 -0.21
N TRP A 99 2.32 -18.84 -0.16
CA TRP A 99 3.74 -18.48 -0.17
C TRP A 99 4.41 -18.52 1.21
N GLY A 100 3.69 -18.88 2.28
CA GLY A 100 4.20 -18.78 3.65
C GLY A 100 4.55 -17.36 4.09
N TRP A 101 4.05 -16.34 3.39
CA TRP A 101 4.32 -14.93 3.64
C TRP A 101 3.13 -14.33 4.38
N LYS A 102 3.36 -13.81 5.59
CA LYS A 102 2.34 -13.09 6.37
C LYS A 102 2.65 -11.58 6.30
N PRO A 103 2.20 -10.88 5.24
CA PRO A 103 2.35 -9.44 5.15
C PRO A 103 1.35 -8.78 6.11
N VAL A 104 1.67 -8.73 7.40
CA VAL A 104 0.80 -8.14 8.43
C VAL A 104 1.25 -6.74 8.78
#